data_AF-A0AAV8XWW1-F1
#
_entry.id   AF-A0AAV8XWW1-F1
#
_cell.length_a   1.000
_cell.length_b   1.000
_cell.length_c   1.000
_cell.angle_alpha   90.00
_cell.angle_beta   90.00
_cell.angle_gamma   90.00
#
_symmetry.space_group_name_H-M   'P 1'
#
loop_
_entity.id
_entity.type
_entity.pdbx_description
1 polymer ?
#
loop_
_entity_poly.entity_id
_entity_poly.type
_entity_poly.pdbx_seq_one_letter_code
_entity_poly.pdbx_strand_id
1 'polypeptide(L)'
;MVMHRALFTWFILLIFFILLCLRLEARTHWNWFLIFLPMWIYDLILLIDALFNIFIRCKHENIRNLFKNKNILLVAVVLLKIAAQITLCLKLEYAALNLQLYHVLLPFWILLPILIVDVSVQ
;
A
#
# COMPACT_ATOMS: atom_id res chain seq x y z
N MET A 1 12.24 16.54 -12.45
CA MET A 1 12.17 15.59 -11.32
C MET A 1 10.93 14.69 -11.34
N VAL A 2 9.73 15.18 -11.70
CA VAL A 2 8.49 14.37 -11.72
C VAL A 2 8.57 13.17 -12.68
N MET A 3 9.13 13.36 -13.88
CA MET A 3 9.34 12.27 -14.85
C MET A 3 10.19 11.13 -14.28
N HIS A 4 11.25 11.44 -13.53
CA HIS A 4 12.14 10.43 -12.96
C HIS A 4 11.43 9.58 -11.90
N ARG A 5 10.54 10.20 -11.10
CA ARG A 5 9.72 9.49 -10.10
C ARG A 5 8.71 8.57 -10.76
N ALA A 6 8.05 9.04 -11.83
CA ALA A 6 7.12 8.21 -12.59
C ALA A 6 7.83 6.99 -13.20
N LEU A 7 8.94 7.20 -13.92
CA LEU A 7 9.70 6.11 -14.52
C LEU A 7 10.12 5.05 -13.51
N PHE A 8 10.56 5.47 -12.32
CA PHE A 8 10.92 4.55 -11.24
C PHE A 8 9.73 3.71 -10.77
N THR A 9 8.56 4.32 -10.56
CA THR A 9 7.33 3.58 -10.19
C THR A 9 6.91 2.61 -11.28
N TRP A 10 6.90 3.02 -12.54
CA TRP A 10 6.59 2.15 -13.68
C TRP A 10 7.58 0.98 -13.79
N PHE A 11 8.86 1.21 -13.55
CA PHE A 11 9.89 0.17 -13.54
C PHE A 11 9.68 -0.85 -12.42
N ILE A 12 9.38 -0.40 -11.19
CA ILE A 12 9.03 -1.28 -10.07
C ILE A 12 7.78 -2.13 -10.40
N LEU A 13 6.76 -1.52 -11.01
CA LEU A 13 5.55 -2.22 -11.43
C LEU A 13 5.84 -3.28 -12.51
N LEU A 14 6.73 -2.98 -13.47
CA LEU A 14 7.15 -3.96 -14.48
C LEU A 14 7.87 -5.15 -13.84
N ILE A 15 8.79 -4.90 -12.90
CA ILE A 15 9.47 -5.97 -12.16
C ILE A 15 8.45 -6.85 -11.41
N PHE A 16 7.50 -6.22 -10.72
CA PHE A 16 6.42 -6.96 -10.05
C PHE A 16 5.64 -7.83 -11.03
N PHE A 17 5.27 -7.29 -12.20
CA PHE A 17 4.52 -8.02 -13.21
C PHE A 17 5.31 -9.21 -13.78
N ILE A 18 6.62 -9.03 -14.03
CA ILE A 18 7.51 -10.11 -14.49
C ILE A 18 7.61 -11.21 -13.44
N LEU A 19 7.81 -10.87 -12.16
CA LEU A 19 7.86 -11.84 -11.06
C LEU A 19 6.52 -12.58 -10.91
N LEU A 20 5.41 -11.87 -11.09
CA LEU A 20 4.06 -12.44 -11.05
C LEU A 20 3.84 -13.45 -12.19
N CYS A 21 4.23 -13.09 -13.42
CA CYS A 21 4.17 -13.99 -14.57
C CYS A 21 5.07 -15.22 -14.39
N LEU A 22 6.30 -15.03 -13.90
CA LEU A 22 7.23 -16.14 -13.62
C LEU A 22 6.65 -17.14 -12.61
N ARG A 23 5.99 -16.63 -11.56
CA ARG A 23 5.30 -17.48 -10.58
C ARG A 23 4.13 -18.23 -11.20
N LEU A 24 3.37 -17.57 -12.08
CA LEU A 24 2.22 -18.17 -12.75
C LEU A 24 2.63 -19.34 -13.67
N GLU A 25 3.85 -19.30 -14.19
CA GLU A 25 4.45 -20.39 -14.98
C GLU A 25 4.84 -21.62 -14.13
N ALA A 26 4.50 -21.63 -12.84
CA ALA A 26 4.52 -22.78 -11.92
C ALA A 26 5.90 -23.49 -11.73
N ARG A 27 6.99 -22.94 -12.28
CA ARG A 27 8.34 -23.53 -12.15
C ARG A 27 9.00 -23.30 -10.80
N THR A 28 8.51 -22.39 -9.98
CA THR A 28 9.19 -21.94 -8.75
C THR A 28 8.25 -21.86 -7.56
N HIS A 29 8.49 -22.65 -6.51
CA HIS A 29 7.73 -22.72 -5.23
C HIS A 29 8.02 -21.57 -4.24
N TRP A 30 8.37 -20.38 -4.72
CA TRP A 30 8.73 -19.24 -3.87
C TRP A 30 7.52 -18.66 -3.11
N ASN A 31 7.75 -18.10 -1.92
CA ASN A 31 6.69 -17.48 -1.12
C ASN A 31 6.08 -16.28 -1.86
N TRP A 32 4.75 -16.11 -1.79
CA TRP A 32 4.07 -14.97 -2.41
C TRP A 32 4.57 -13.63 -1.89
N PHE A 33 5.01 -13.56 -0.63
CA PHE A 33 5.64 -12.37 -0.05
C PHE A 33 6.83 -11.86 -0.87
N LEU A 34 7.62 -12.75 -1.49
CA LEU A 34 8.81 -12.34 -2.24
C LEU A 34 8.47 -11.74 -3.61
N ILE A 35 7.36 -12.16 -4.21
CA ILE A 35 6.86 -11.60 -5.48
C ILE A 35 6.40 -10.16 -5.26
N PHE A 36 5.80 -9.88 -4.11
CA PHE A 36 5.38 -8.53 -3.72
C PHE A 36 6.53 -7.67 -3.18
N LEU A 37 7.75 -8.18 -3.04
CA LEU A 37 8.92 -7.44 -2.53
C LEU A 37 9.11 -6.04 -3.18
N PRO A 38 9.08 -5.89 -4.52
CA PRO A 38 9.16 -4.57 -5.15
C PRO A 38 8.07 -3.59 -4.67
N MET A 39 6.84 -4.08 -4.47
CA MET A 39 5.73 -3.28 -3.92
C MET A 39 5.96 -2.92 -2.45
N TRP A 40 6.42 -3.88 -1.65
CA TRP A 40 6.78 -3.65 -0.23
C TRP A 40 7.83 -2.54 -0.07
N ILE A 41 8.87 -2.54 -0.90
CA ILE A 41 9.91 -1.50 -0.86
C ILE A 41 9.29 -0.13 -1.15
N TYR A 42 8.41 -0.04 -2.16
CA TYR A 42 7.75 1.20 -2.52
C TYR A 42 6.83 1.71 -1.39
N ASP A 43 6.03 0.83 -0.80
CA ASP A 43 5.15 1.17 0.33
C ASP A 43 5.95 1.60 1.58
N LEU A 44 7.11 0.98 1.84
CA LEU A 44 8.01 1.38 2.92
C LEU A 44 8.61 2.77 2.71
N ILE A 45 9.05 3.10 1.49
CA ILE A 45 9.56 4.44 1.16
C ILE A 45 8.47 5.49 1.42
N LEU A 46 7.25 5.25 0.92
CA LEU A 46 6.09 6.12 1.15
C LEU A 46 5.77 6.29 2.65
N LEU A 47 5.83 5.19 3.41
CA LEU A 47 5.58 5.22 4.84
C LEU A 47 6.65 6.02 5.58
N ILE A 48 7.93 5.88 5.21
CA ILE A 48 9.03 6.67 5.79
C ILE A 48 8.85 8.16 5.48
N ASP A 49 8.60 8.53 4.22
CA ASP A 49 8.36 9.93 3.83
C ASP A 49 7.19 10.53 4.62
N ALA A 50 6.10 9.77 4.78
CA ALA A 50 4.94 10.19 5.54
C ALA A 50 5.25 10.35 7.05
N LEU A 51 5.98 9.41 7.64
CA LEU A 51 6.41 9.47 9.04
C LEU A 51 7.34 10.65 9.30
N PHE A 52 8.29 10.93 8.40
CA PHE A 52 9.16 12.10 8.50
C PHE A 52 8.36 13.41 8.48
N ASN A 53 7.39 13.52 7.58
CA ASN A 53 6.50 14.69 7.51
C ASN A 53 5.67 14.86 8.80
N ILE A 54 5.17 13.75 9.37
CA ILE A 54 4.49 13.77 10.67
C ILE A 54 5.44 14.20 11.77
N PHE A 55 6.63 13.61 11.84
CA PHE A 55 7.58 13.86 12.92
C PHE A 55 8.02 15.33 12.97
N ILE A 56 8.33 15.91 11.80
CA ILE A 56 8.69 17.33 11.67
C ILE A 56 7.53 18.22 12.14
N ARG A 57 6.29 17.88 11.78
CA ARG A 57 5.11 18.69 12.11
C ARG A 57 4.66 18.50 13.57
N CYS A 58 4.81 17.30 14.11
CA CYS A 58 4.51 16.96 15.51
C CYS A 58 5.35 17.78 16.48
N LYS A 59 6.59 18.13 16.10
CA LYS A 59 7.47 19.01 16.89
C LYS A 59 6.93 20.44 17.02
N HIS A 60 6.07 20.90 16.10
CA HIS A 60 5.65 22.31 16.01
C HIS A 60 4.15 22.54 16.25
N GLU A 61 3.28 21.55 15.98
CA GLU A 61 1.83 21.72 16.06
C GLU A 61 1.14 20.85 17.12
N ASN A 62 0.04 21.39 17.67
CA ASN A 62 -0.82 20.70 18.62
C ASN A 62 -1.46 19.44 17.97
N ILE A 63 -1.48 18.31 18.70
CA ILE A 63 -1.93 16.98 18.22
C ILE A 63 -3.32 17.03 17.54
N ARG A 64 -4.20 17.93 17.99
CA ARG A 64 -5.56 18.08 17.44
C ARG A 64 -5.60 18.58 15.99
N ASN A 65 -4.64 19.41 15.57
CA ASN A 65 -4.51 19.86 14.18
C ASN A 65 -3.84 18.80 13.30
N LEU A 66 -3.04 17.91 13.90
CA LEU A 66 -2.42 16.77 13.22
C LEU A 66 -3.50 15.85 12.62
N PHE A 67 -4.51 15.47 13.42
CA PHE A 67 -5.66 14.64 13.01
C PHE A 67 -6.54 15.23 11.92
N LYS A 68 -6.56 16.56 11.79
CA LYS A 68 -7.33 17.26 10.76
C LYS A 68 -6.60 17.35 9.42
N ASN A 69 -5.34 16.90 9.37
CA ASN A 69 -4.45 17.16 8.27
C ASN A 69 -4.45 16.02 7.24
N LYS A 70 -4.43 16.37 5.95
CA LYS A 70 -4.47 15.41 4.82
C LYS A 70 -3.33 14.37 4.87
N ASN A 71 -2.23 14.72 5.53
CA ASN A 71 -1.08 13.83 5.73
C ASN A 71 -1.43 12.59 6.57
N ILE A 72 -2.28 12.70 7.59
CA ILE A 72 -2.69 11.54 8.40
C ILE A 72 -3.62 10.63 7.61
N LEU A 73 -4.52 11.22 6.81
CA LEU A 73 -5.37 10.47 5.90
C LEU A 73 -4.51 9.68 4.89
N LEU A 74 -3.46 10.29 4.33
CA LEU A 74 -2.47 9.62 3.49
C LEU A 74 -1.79 8.44 4.22
N VAL A 75 -1.38 8.61 5.47
CA VAL A 75 -0.75 7.52 6.26
C VAL A 75 -1.73 6.39 6.50
N ALA A 76 -2.97 6.72 6.87
CA ALA A 76 -4.04 5.73 7.07
C ALA A 76 -4.32 4.95 5.77
N VAL A 77 -4.36 5.63 4.62
CA VAL A 77 -4.50 5.02 3.29
C VAL A 77 -3.33 4.07 2.98
N VAL A 78 -2.08 4.47 3.24
CA VAL A 78 -0.89 3.62 3.02
C VAL A 78 -0.92 2.39 3.93
N LEU A 79 -1.21 2.56 5.22
CA LEU A 79 -1.34 1.44 6.17
C LEU A 79 -2.43 0.46 5.75
N LEU A 80 -3.58 0.97 5.32
CA LEU A 80 -4.71 0.16 4.85
C LEU A 80 -4.34 -0.61 3.58
N LYS A 81 -3.60 0.02 2.67
CA LYS A 81 -3.08 -0.62 1.46
C LYS A 81 -2.08 -1.74 1.79
N ILE A 82 -1.18 -1.53 2.75
CA ILE A 82 -0.23 -2.56 3.23
C ILE A 82 -0.99 -3.74 3.85
N ALA A 83 -1.99 -3.49 4.69
CA ALA A 83 -2.83 -4.53 5.29
C ALA A 83 -3.57 -5.37 4.22
N ALA A 84 -4.07 -4.72 3.17
CA ALA A 84 -4.69 -5.39 2.04
C ALA A 84 -3.69 -6.32 1.32
N GLN A 85 -2.47 -5.82 1.06
CA GLN A 85 -1.41 -6.58 0.40
C GLN A 85 -0.97 -7.79 1.24
N ILE A 86 -0.83 -7.66 2.56
CA ILE A 86 -0.53 -8.78 3.46
C ILE A 86 -1.64 -9.84 3.40
N THR A 87 -2.90 -9.41 3.45
CA THR A 87 -4.05 -10.31 3.42
C THR A 87 -4.12 -11.07 2.08
N LEU A 88 -3.80 -10.38 0.98
CA LEU A 88 -3.70 -11.00 -0.35
C LEU A 88 -2.56 -12.02 -0.41
N CYS A 89 -1.38 -11.70 0.12
CA CYS A 89 -0.25 -12.63 0.21
C CYS A 89 -0.62 -13.89 1.01
N LEU A 90 -1.25 -13.73 2.17
CA LEU A 90 -1.69 -14.84 3.01
C LEU A 90 -2.71 -15.73 2.28
N LYS A 91 -3.66 -15.12 1.57
CA LYS A 91 -4.65 -15.85 0.77
C LYS A 91 -4.00 -16.65 -0.36
N LEU A 92 -3.02 -16.06 -1.05
CA LEU A 92 -2.34 -16.69 -2.17
C LEU A 92 -1.40 -17.83 -1.71
N GLU A 93 -0.74 -17.68 -0.57
CA GLU A 93 0.13 -18.70 0.02
C GLU A 93 -0.68 -19.85 0.63
N TYR A 94 -1.71 -19.52 1.40
CA TYR A 94 -2.60 -20.47 2.04
C TYR A 94 -3.93 -20.52 1.31
N ALA A 95 -3.92 -20.96 0.06
CA ALA A 95 -5.12 -21.12 -0.76
C ALA A 95 -6.19 -22.04 -0.13
N ALA A 96 -5.80 -22.86 0.86
CA ALA A 96 -6.68 -23.72 1.65
C ALA A 96 -7.49 -22.96 2.73
N LEU A 97 -7.10 -21.74 3.10
CA LEU A 97 -7.96 -20.89 3.91
C LEU A 97 -9.11 -20.41 3.02
N ASN A 98 -10.33 -20.87 3.30
CA ASN A 98 -11.59 -20.45 2.69
C ASN A 98 -11.93 -18.98 3.04
N LEU A 99 -10.98 -18.07 2.87
CA LEU A 99 -11.13 -16.63 3.07
C LEU A 99 -11.91 -16.06 1.90
N GLN A 100 -13.19 -15.79 2.16
CA GLN A 100 -14.10 -15.13 1.25
C GLN A 100 -13.47 -13.83 0.71
N LEU A 101 -13.58 -13.61 -0.60
CA LEU A 101 -13.06 -12.42 -1.31
C LEU A 101 -13.47 -11.09 -0.65
N TYR A 102 -14.59 -11.09 0.05
CA TYR A 102 -15.08 -9.96 0.83
C TYR A 102 -14.06 -9.41 1.84
N HIS A 103 -13.33 -10.28 2.56
CA HIS A 103 -12.33 -9.85 3.55
C HIS A 103 -11.10 -9.19 2.91
N VAL A 104 -10.76 -9.60 1.69
CA VAL A 104 -9.64 -9.01 0.92
C VAL A 104 -10.03 -7.65 0.36
N LEU A 105 -11.30 -7.47 -0.02
CA LEU A 105 -11.82 -6.21 -0.55
C LEU A 105 -12.19 -5.20 0.55
N LEU A 106 -12.31 -5.64 1.80
CA LEU A 106 -12.68 -4.83 2.97
C LEU A 106 -11.84 -3.54 3.11
N PRO A 107 -10.50 -3.58 3.03
CA PRO A 107 -9.69 -2.35 3.01
C PRO A 107 -10.01 -1.44 1.82
N PHE A 108 -10.32 -1.99 0.64
CA PHE A 108 -10.74 -1.21 -0.54
C PHE A 108 -12.11 -0.54 -0.34
N TRP A 109 -13.06 -1.22 0.30
CA TRP A 109 -14.39 -0.67 0.64
C TRP A 109 -14.34 0.45 1.67
N ILE A 110 -13.32 0.47 2.54
CA ILE A 110 -13.10 1.56 3.50
C ILE A 110 -12.36 2.74 2.84
N LEU A 111 -11.46 2.46 1.90
CA LEU A 111 -10.62 3.47 1.24
C LEU A 111 -11.43 4.36 0.29
N LEU A 112 -12.38 3.78 -0.45
CA LEU A 112 -13.27 4.51 -1.38
C LEU A 112 -14.08 5.65 -0.71
N PRO A 113 -14.85 5.41 0.37
CA PRO A 113 -15.62 6.46 1.02
C PRO A 113 -14.73 7.52 1.67
N ILE A 114 -13.56 7.15 2.21
CA ILE A 114 -12.59 8.11 2.75
C ILE A 114 -12.08 9.06 1.66
N LEU A 115 -11.79 8.54 0.47
CA LEU A 115 -11.34 9.35 -0.67
C LEU A 115 -12.45 10.28 -1.20
N ILE A 116 -13.70 9.77 -1.25
CA ILE A 116 -14.87 10.53 -1.69
C ILE A 116 -15.14 11.71 -0.74
N VAL A 117 -15.04 11.48 0.58
CA VAL A 117 -15.21 12.54 1.59
C VAL A 117 -14.10 13.59 1.48
N ASP A 118 -12.84 13.18 1.27
CA ASP A 118 -11.72 14.12 1.11
C ASP A 118 -11.87 15.00 -0.14
N VAL A 119 -12.32 14.44 -1.26
CA VAL A 119 -12.62 15.19 -2.49
C VAL A 119 -13.83 16.11 -2.33
N SER A 120 -14.86 15.69 -1.61
CA SER A 120 -16.09 16.48 -1.44
C SER A 120 -15.93 17.66 -0.48
N VAL A 121 -14.92 17.61 0.39
CA VAL A 121 -14.63 18.65 1.40
C VAL A 121 -13.66 19.72 0.86
N GLN A 122 -13.00 19.47 -0.27
CA GLN A 122 -12.09 20.41 -0.93
C GLN A 122 -12.78 21.28 -1.96
#